data_AF-A0A3C0Y7X0-F1
#
_entry.id   AF-A0A3C0Y7X0-F1
#
_cell.length_a   1.000
_cell.length_b   1.000
_cell.length_c   1.000
_cell.angle_alpha   90.00
_cell.angle_beta   90.00
_cell.angle_gamma   90.00
#
_symmetry.space_group_name_H-M   'P 1'
#
loop_
_entity.id
_entity.type
_entity.pdbx_description
1 polymer ?
#
loop_
_entity_poly.entity_id
_entity_poly.type
_entity_poly.pdbx_seq_one_letter_code
_entity_poly.pdbx_strand_id
1 'polypeptide(L)' 'MGVALATIGAFLVWYFIAQVNFADKEAYLRGEGVLEILDPKPEDIRKLKLEMALSRVGLGLILVGGLLQITSNYLA' A
#
# COMPACT_ATOMS: atom_id res chain seq x y z
N MET A 1 20.04 -6.62 5.96
CA MET A 1 18.91 -7.25 5.24
C MET A 1 17.53 -6.79 5.73
N GLY A 2 17.26 -6.70 7.04
CA GLY A 2 15.94 -6.29 7.55
C GLY A 2 15.45 -4.90 7.11
N VAL A 3 16.35 -3.90 7.03
CA VAL A 3 16.02 -2.55 6.52
C VAL A 3 15.50 -2.59 5.09
N ALA A 4 16.15 -3.36 4.21
CA ALA A 4 15.74 -3.46 2.80
C ALA A 4 14.34 -4.08 2.65
N LEU A 5 14.02 -5.13 3.42
CA LEU A 5 12.67 -5.72 3.44
C LEU A 5 11.62 -4.74 3.95
N ALA A 6 11.92 -4.00 5.02
CA ALA A 6 11.01 -3.01 5.58
C ALA A 6 10.73 -1.87 4.59
N THR A 7 11.75 -1.38 3.88
CA THR A 7 11.60 -0.34 2.86
C THR A 7 10.75 -0.81 1.68
N ILE A 8 10.99 -2.03 1.17
CA ILE A 8 10.18 -2.60 0.07
C ILE A 8 8.73 -2.79 0.52
N GLY A 9 8.51 -3.31 1.73
CA GLY A 9 7.18 -3.47 2.30
C GLY A 9 6.44 -2.14 2.46
N ALA A 10 7.11 -1.11 2.97
CA ALA A 10 6.56 0.24 3.11
C ALA A 10 6.17 0.86 1.76
N PHE A 11 7.01 0.67 0.74
CA PHE A 11 6.70 1.12 -0.62
C PHE A 11 5.44 0.46 -1.20
N LEU A 12 5.29 -0.86 -1.02
CA LEU A 12 4.11 -1.60 -1.50
C LEU A 12 2.82 -1.14 -0.81
N VAL A 13 2.89 -0.89 0.49
CA VAL A 13 1.75 -0.36 1.27
C VAL A 13 1.42 1.07 0.83
N TRP A 14 2.42 1.92 0.64
CA TRP A 14 2.23 3.29 0.16
C TRP A 14 1.60 3.32 -1.23
N TYR A 15 2.07 2.49 -2.15
CA TYR A 15 1.52 2.38 -3.50
C TYR A 15 0.04 1.99 -3.50
N PHE A 16 -0.33 1.05 -2.63
CA PHE A 16 -1.73 0.66 -2.43
C PHE A 16 -2.57 1.81 -1.88
N ILE A 17 -2.11 2.49 -0.82
CA ILE A 17 -2.83 3.63 -0.24
C ILE A 17 -2.99 4.74 -1.28
N ALA A 18 -1.95 5.02 -2.07
CA ALA A 18 -1.98 6.04 -3.11
C ALA A 18 -3.01 5.73 -4.20
N GLN A 19 -3.19 4.47 -4.58
CA GLN A 19 -4.24 4.08 -5.54
C GLN A 19 -5.64 4.07 -4.93
N VAL A 20 -5.80 3.58 -3.70
CA VAL A 20 -7.11 3.57 -3.01
C VAL A 20 -7.58 4.97 -2.65
N ASN A 21 -6.65 5.93 -2.46
CA ASN A 21 -7.05 7.26 -2.03
C ASN A 21 -7.89 8.02 -3.06
N PHE A 22 -8.06 7.54 -4.30
CA PHE A 22 -9.03 7.96 -5.33
C PHE A 22 -9.49 9.44 -5.27
N ALA A 23 -8.59 10.32 -4.87
CA ALA A 23 -8.75 11.74 -4.99
C ALA A 23 -8.30 11.97 -6.41
N ASP A 24 -9.25 12.13 -7.33
CA ASP A 24 -8.97 12.57 -8.67
C ASP A 24 -8.01 13.74 -8.54
N LYS A 25 -6.75 13.50 -8.90
CA LYS A 25 -5.63 14.35 -8.53
C LYS A 25 -5.86 15.76 -9.05
N GLU A 26 -6.54 15.88 -10.20
CA GLU A 26 -6.92 17.17 -10.73
C GLU A 26 -8.06 17.82 -9.94
N ALA A 27 -9.11 17.09 -9.57
CA ALA A 27 -10.20 17.61 -8.74
C ALA A 27 -9.71 18.03 -7.34
N TYR A 28 -8.81 17.23 -6.75
CA TYR A 28 -8.16 17.54 -5.47
C TYR A 28 -7.32 18.83 -5.55
N LEU A 29 -6.52 19.00 -6.61
CA LEU A 29 -5.74 20.23 -6.82
C LEU A 29 -6.63 21.45 -7.13
N ARG A 30 -7.82 21.23 -7.68
CA ARG A 30 -8.85 22.25 -7.92
C ARG A 30 -9.72 22.55 -6.67
N GLY A 31 -9.58 21.78 -5.59
CA GLY A 31 -10.39 21.93 -4.37
C GLY A 31 -11.83 21.41 -4.51
N GLU A 32 -12.11 20.62 -5.54
CA GLU A 32 -13.42 20.06 -5.84
C GLU A 32 -13.55 18.67 -5.20
N GLY A 33 -14.45 18.54 -4.22
CA GLY A 33 -14.81 17.26 -3.62
C GLY A 33 -15.77 16.50 -4.53
N VAL A 34 -15.26 15.91 -5.61
CA VAL A 34 -16.08 15.09 -6.52
C VAL A 34 -16.19 13.68 -5.94
N LEU A 35 -17.33 13.38 -5.34
CA LEU A 35 -17.74 12.01 -5.02
C LEU A 35 -18.30 11.38 -6.30
N GLU A 36 -17.42 10.91 -7.19
CA GLU A 36 -17.86 10.08 -8.30
C GLU A 36 -18.30 8.72 -7.75
N ILE A 37 -19.61 8.50 -7.69
CA ILE A 37 -20.19 7.18 -7.48
C ILE A 37 -20.05 6.44 -8.80
N LEU A 38 -18.84 5.98 -9.10
CA LEU A 38 -18.56 5.10 -10.23
C LEU A 38 -19.25 3.76 -9.98
N ASP A 39 -20.08 3.31 -10.92
CA ASP A 39 -20.60 1.94 -10.92
C ASP A 39 -19.43 1.00 -11.28
N PRO A 40 -18.82 0.32 -10.29
CA PRO A 40 -17.53 -0.31 -10.48
C PRO A 40 -17.69 -1.54 -11.36
N LYS A 41 -16.95 -1.60 -12.47
CA LYS A 41 -16.98 -2.77 -13.35
C LYS A 41 -16.30 -3.95 -12.64
N PRO A 42 -16.62 -5.21 -13.02
CA PRO A 42 -15.97 -6.40 -12.46
C PRO A 42 -14.43 -6.36 -12.55
N GLU A 43 -13.90 -5.67 -13.56
CA GLU A 43 -12.48 -5.46 -13.81
C GLU A 43 -11.83 -4.57 -12.72
N ASP A 44 -12.51 -3.50 -12.31
CA ASP A 44 -12.06 -2.58 -11.27
C ASP A 44 -12.00 -3.28 -9.91
N ILE A 45 -13.01 -4.10 -9.62
CA ILE A 45 -13.05 -4.93 -8.40
C ILE A 45 -11.89 -5.93 -8.38
N ARG A 46 -11.57 -6.54 -9.53
CA ARG A 46 -10.45 -7.48 -9.64
C ARG A 46 -9.11 -6.78 -9.46
N LYS A 47 -8.93 -5.59 -10.03
CA LYS A 47 -7.74 -4.76 -9.84
C LYS A 47 -7.56 -4.38 -8.38
N LEU A 48 -8.62 -3.89 -7.73
CA LEU A 48 -8.60 -3.54 -6.31
C LEU A 48 -8.26 -4.75 -5.41
N LYS A 49 -8.79 -5.94 -5.71
CA LYS A 49 -8.45 -7.18 -4.98
C LYS A 49 -6.98 -7.56 -5.11
N LEU A 50 -6.41 -7.45 -6.31
CA LEU A 50 -4.99 -7.69 -6.55
C LEU A 50 -4.12 -6.70 -5.78
N GLU A 51 -4.49 -5.44 -5.80
CA GLU A 51 -3.79 -4.37 -5.08
C GLU A 51 -3.87 -4.56 -3.55
N MET A 52 -5.03 -4.97 -3.02
CA MET A 52 -5.17 -5.36 -1.62
C MET A 52 -4.27 -6.54 -1.25
N ALA A 53 -4.19 -7.56 -2.12
CA ALA A 53 -3.31 -8.70 -1.89
C ALA A 53 -1.84 -8.25 -1.86
N LEU A 54 -1.43 -7.37 -2.78
CA LEU A 54 -0.09 -6.80 -2.83
C LEU A 54 0.25 -6.00 -1.55
N SER A 55 -0.70 -5.21 -1.05
CA SER A 55 -0.57 -4.45 0.19
C SER A 55 -0.38 -5.36 1.42
N ARG A 56 -1.13 -6.47 1.50
CA ARG A 56 -0.96 -7.47 2.56
C ARG A 56 0.43 -8.12 2.52
N VAL A 57 0.96 -8.38 1.33
CA VAL A 57 2.35 -8.85 1.17
C VAL A 57 3.34 -7.78 1.66
N GLY A 58 3.11 -6.51 1.31
CA GLY A 58 3.89 -5.38 1.81
C GLY A 58 3.93 -5.29 3.34
N LEU A 59 2.78 -5.41 4.00
CA LEU A 59 2.68 -5.46 5.47
C LEU A 59 3.46 -6.65 6.06
N GLY A 60 3.36 -7.83 5.44
CA GLY A 60 4.14 -9.00 5.84
C GLY A 60 5.65 -8.75 5.76
N LEU A 61 6.12 -8.09 4.70
CA LEU A 61 7.53 -7.73 4.54
C LEU A 61 8.02 -6.73 5.59
N ILE A 62 7.18 -5.76 5.98
CA ILE A 62 7.49 -4.82 7.07
C ILE A 62 7.66 -5.58 8.39
N LEU A 63 6.70 -6.45 8.72
CA LEU A 63 6.74 -7.22 9.97
C LEU A 63 7.96 -8.14 10.03
N VAL A 64 8.24 -8.89 8.96
CA VAL A 64 9.41 -9.78 8.88
C VAL A 64 10.71 -8.97 8.92
N GLY A 65 10.79 -7.87 8.18
CA GLY A 65 11.96 -6.98 8.17
C GLY A 65 12.24 -6.38 9.56
N GLY A 66 11.20 -5.95 10.26
CA GLY A 66 11.28 -5.45 11.64
C GLY A 66 11.67 -6.53 12.64
N LEU A 67 11.08 -7.72 12.56
CA LEU A 67 11.46 -8.86 13.40
C LEU A 67 12.93 -9.25 13.20
N LEU A 68 13.41 -9.30 11.96
CA LEU A 68 14.82 -9.58 11.65
C LEU A 68 15.76 -8.52 12.20
N GLN A 69 15.35 -7.25 12.28
CA GLN A 69 16.14 -6.21 12.93
C GLN A 69 16.18 -6.40 14.45
N ILE A 70 15.03 -6.69 15.08
CA ILE A 70 14.96 -6.92 16.52
C ILE A 70 15.83 -8.11 16.90
N THR A 71 15.70 -9.24 16.21
CA THR A 71 16.52 -10.43 16.50
C THR A 71 18.00 -10.16 16.23
N SER A 72 18.35 -9.46 15.16
CA SER A 72 19.74 -9.07 14.89
C SER A 72 20.33 -8.16 15.96
N ASN A 73 19.55 -7.26 16.55
CA ASN A 73 20.01 -6.37 17.62
C ASN A 73 20.08 -7.07 18.99
N TYR A 74 19.29 -8.11 19.22
CA TYR A 74 19.34 -8.89 20.48
C TYR A 74 20.34 -10.05 20.45
N LEU A 75 20.77 -10.50 19.27
CA LEU A 75 21.80 -11.53 19.06
C LEU A 75 23.22 -10.96 18.86
N ALA A 76 23.36 -9.64 18.77
CA ALA A 76 24.63 -8.91 18.71
C ALA A 76 25.02 -8.37 20.09
#